data_AF-A0AAD6DX23-F1
#
_entry.id   AF-A0AAD6DX23-F1
#
_cell.length_a   1.000
_cell.length_b   1.000
_cell.length_c   1.000
_cell.angle_alpha   90.00
_cell.angle_beta   90.00
_cell.angle_gamma   90.00
#
_symmetry.space_group_name_H-M   'P 1'
#
loop_
_entity.id
_entity.type
_entity.pdbx_description
1 polymer ?
#
loop_
_entity_poly.entity_id
_entity_poly.type
_entity_poly.pdbx_seq_one_letter_code
_entity_poly.pdbx_strand_id
1 'polypeptide(L)'
;MDPILERQHRNPTRFRTRRSLRLRPTTWIRWLACFAFVITIFEAYSYLYADPKLSILGTLLQCHRPGILRPGQYQETSGIEYVFVPGDSDGEQNHEPDEMGFVHAKRDERFYIGGTLTLTSTDSAYQDSLDPPHPTPSIYDPYPRYNKDMMLVYKGSQIGFPEPQFGSYEAMGQDGNVCTDRYSRFGAYGYDDTSEEDVPGFSRPPRIPWSEVDWNELQSSCFKRNADRYKPVNNESQERPLSFKLRRPPQIAEDAYDTPQSGHKRYHSRSALLIRAWHTMTWTENHREYLRALIMELSLHSGAEYEIFLLVHVKDDDLPIFSDPKTMNRLRHLIPAEFRNMALFFNNKLLEAWYPKIAEHSPILQHHQPLEIFSQLYPNFDFYWQLEMDGRHTGHAYHFLDKAISFARNQPRKYLWERNAYFYTPGAHGPWNNFVQMVDESLTEVSDNTIWGSMFGTGIRSLGPDPPTASPKRRQLHMGCW
;
A
#
# COMPACT_ATOMS: atom_id res chain seq x y z
N MET A 1 -17.36 56.79 47.96
CA MET A 1 -18.75 57.24 47.81
C MET A 1 -19.54 56.05 47.29
N ASP A 2 -20.36 55.45 48.14
CA ASP A 2 -21.57 54.72 47.75
C ASP A 2 -22.75 55.71 47.83
N PRO A 3 -23.86 55.46 47.10
CA PRO A 3 -25.02 54.83 47.77
C PRO A 3 -25.84 53.84 46.90
N ILE A 4 -25.95 52.59 47.36
CA ILE A 4 -27.14 51.88 47.90
C ILE A 4 -28.59 52.30 47.50
N LEU A 5 -29.37 51.27 47.10
CA LEU A 5 -30.85 51.00 47.10
C LEU A 5 -31.74 51.74 46.06
N GLU A 6 -32.72 51.12 45.39
CA GLU A 6 -33.84 50.36 45.97
C GLU A 6 -34.54 49.37 44.99
N ARG A 7 -35.30 48.44 45.57
CA ARG A 7 -35.92 47.22 45.02
C ARG A 7 -37.43 47.43 44.87
N GLN A 8 -38.04 47.13 43.72
CA GLN A 8 -39.50 46.95 43.63
C GLN A 8 -39.92 45.74 42.78
N HIS A 9 -40.82 44.95 43.40
CA HIS A 9 -41.38 43.66 42.99
C HIS A 9 -42.12 43.68 41.63
N ARG A 10 -41.93 42.63 40.81
CA ARG A 10 -42.98 42.10 39.92
C ARG A 10 -43.01 40.57 39.98
N ASN A 11 -44.24 40.06 40.08
CA ASN A 11 -44.64 38.68 40.35
C ASN A 11 -44.14 37.65 39.32
N PRO A 12 -43.97 36.38 39.73
CA PRO A 12 -43.60 35.30 38.81
C PRO A 12 -44.78 34.91 37.91
N THR A 13 -44.57 35.03 36.60
CA THR A 13 -45.44 34.46 35.57
C THR A 13 -45.44 32.94 35.67
N ARG A 14 -46.65 32.36 35.73
CA ARG A 14 -46.94 30.92 35.76
C ARG A 14 -46.16 30.16 34.66
N PHE A 15 -45.29 29.24 35.07
CA PHE A 15 -44.80 28.17 34.21
C PHE A 15 -45.97 27.27 33.81
N ARG A 16 -46.32 27.28 32.52
CA ARG A 16 -47.23 26.30 31.91
C ARG A 16 -46.43 25.03 31.66
N THR A 17 -46.55 24.05 32.55
CA THR A 17 -46.00 22.70 32.38
C THR A 17 -46.47 22.10 31.05
N ARG A 18 -45.54 21.83 30.14
CA ARG A 18 -45.75 20.96 28.97
C ARG A 18 -46.18 19.59 29.50
N ARG A 19 -47.39 19.15 29.14
CA ARG A 19 -47.82 17.75 29.32
C ARG A 19 -46.82 16.87 28.57
N SER A 20 -46.06 16.05 29.29
CA SER A 20 -45.35 14.92 28.70
C SER A 20 -46.40 13.96 28.13
N LEU A 21 -46.37 13.70 26.82
CA LEU A 21 -47.06 12.54 26.27
C LEU A 21 -46.41 11.30 26.87
N ARG A 22 -47.04 10.71 27.90
CA ARG A 22 -46.78 9.32 28.27
C ARG A 22 -47.35 8.45 27.16
N LEU A 23 -46.51 7.96 26.26
CA LEU A 23 -46.87 6.82 25.43
C LEU A 23 -47.24 5.66 26.36
N ARG A 24 -48.46 5.14 26.20
CA ARG A 24 -48.92 3.98 26.98
C ARG A 24 -48.08 2.77 26.56
N PRO A 25 -47.56 1.95 27.51
CA PRO A 25 -46.73 0.78 27.20
C PRO A 25 -47.36 -0.18 26.18
N THR A 26 -48.69 -0.20 26.12
CA THR A 26 -49.50 -1.04 25.24
C THR A 26 -49.35 -0.73 23.75
N THR A 27 -48.99 0.50 23.36
CA THR A 27 -48.82 0.82 21.92
C THR A 27 -47.50 0.30 21.38
N TRP A 28 -46.42 0.38 22.17
CA TRP A 28 -45.09 -0.11 21.78
C TRP A 28 -45.06 -1.63 21.62
N ILE A 29 -45.73 -2.36 22.52
CA ILE A 29 -45.87 -3.82 22.44
C ILE A 29 -46.64 -4.25 21.19
N ARG A 30 -47.66 -3.48 20.78
CA ARG A 30 -48.42 -3.76 19.54
C ARG A 30 -47.56 -3.55 18.29
N TRP A 31 -46.74 -2.51 18.25
CA TRP A 31 -45.79 -2.29 17.15
C TRP A 31 -44.74 -3.39 17.06
N LEU A 32 -44.20 -3.83 18.20
CA LEU A 32 -43.27 -4.97 18.25
C LEU A 32 -43.91 -6.27 17.77
N ALA A 33 -45.14 -6.57 18.17
CA ALA A 33 -45.87 -7.74 17.72
C ALA A 33 -46.16 -7.71 16.21
N CYS A 34 -46.58 -6.54 15.68
CA CYS A 34 -46.74 -6.36 14.23
C CYS A 34 -45.42 -6.53 13.47
N PHE A 35 -44.33 -5.98 14.00
CA PHE A 35 -43.00 -6.10 13.39
C PHE A 35 -42.51 -7.57 13.37
N ALA A 36 -42.67 -8.28 14.49
CA ALA A 36 -42.34 -9.71 14.58
C ALA A 36 -43.18 -10.55 13.61
N PHE A 37 -44.48 -10.24 13.48
CA PHE A 37 -45.37 -10.93 12.56
C PHE A 37 -44.97 -10.72 11.09
N VAL A 38 -44.59 -9.50 10.71
CA VAL A 38 -44.08 -9.19 9.37
C VAL A 38 -42.79 -9.97 9.09
N ILE A 39 -41.85 -10.00 10.05
CA ILE A 39 -40.61 -10.80 9.91
C ILE A 39 -40.95 -12.27 9.67
N THR A 40 -41.83 -12.87 10.48
CA THR A 40 -42.20 -14.29 10.31
C THR A 40 -42.85 -14.59 8.96
N ILE A 41 -43.63 -13.65 8.39
CA ILE A 41 -44.22 -13.83 7.06
C ILE A 41 -43.13 -13.85 6.00
N PHE A 42 -42.18 -12.91 6.04
CA PHE A 42 -41.09 -12.86 5.08
C PHE A 42 -40.13 -14.06 5.20
N GLU A 43 -39.83 -14.53 6.42
CA GLU A 43 -39.04 -15.75 6.62
C GLU A 43 -39.74 -17.01 6.10
N ALA A 44 -41.05 -17.16 6.39
CA ALA A 44 -41.83 -18.28 5.88
C ALA A 44 -41.93 -18.25 4.34
N TYR A 45 -42.04 -17.07 3.76
CA TYR A 45 -42.08 -16.88 2.32
C TYR A 45 -40.72 -17.17 1.66
N SER A 46 -39.62 -16.68 2.25
CA SER A 46 -38.25 -17.02 1.81
C SER A 46 -38.01 -18.53 1.86
N TYR A 47 -38.44 -19.21 2.93
CA TYR A 47 -38.31 -20.66 3.07
C TYR A 47 -39.13 -21.44 2.04
N LEU A 48 -40.37 -21.03 1.76
CA LEU A 48 -41.25 -21.68 0.79
C LEU A 48 -40.77 -21.55 -0.66
N TYR A 49 -40.12 -20.45 -0.99
CA TYR A 49 -39.65 -20.16 -2.35
C TYR A 49 -38.16 -20.41 -2.57
N ALA A 50 -37.43 -20.86 -1.54
CA ALA A 50 -35.98 -21.05 -1.55
C ALA A 50 -35.20 -19.84 -2.09
N ASP A 51 -35.73 -18.62 -1.88
CA ASP A 51 -35.10 -17.38 -2.30
C ASP A 51 -34.57 -16.63 -1.07
N PRO A 52 -33.25 -16.63 -0.85
CA PRO A 52 -32.63 -16.00 0.32
C PRO A 52 -32.72 -14.47 0.29
N LYS A 53 -33.04 -13.84 -0.86
CA LYS A 53 -33.19 -12.36 -0.97
C LYS A 53 -34.46 -11.84 -0.28
N LEU A 54 -35.39 -12.72 0.09
CA LEU A 54 -36.66 -12.37 0.76
C LEU A 54 -36.62 -12.51 2.29
N SER A 55 -35.53 -13.03 2.86
CA SER A 55 -35.37 -13.18 4.31
C SER A 55 -34.98 -11.84 4.93
N ILE A 56 -35.82 -11.31 5.83
CA ILE A 56 -35.53 -10.05 6.54
C ILE A 56 -34.39 -10.26 7.54
N LEU A 57 -34.36 -11.41 8.22
CA LEU A 57 -33.24 -11.81 9.08
C LEU A 57 -31.97 -12.06 8.27
N GLY A 58 -32.05 -12.69 7.10
CA GLY A 58 -30.92 -12.89 6.19
C GLY A 58 -30.32 -11.57 5.71
N THR A 59 -31.17 -10.61 5.35
CA THR A 59 -30.75 -9.25 4.96
C THR A 59 -30.18 -8.44 6.14
N LEU A 60 -30.73 -8.60 7.35
CA LEU A 60 -30.19 -8.00 8.59
C LEU A 60 -28.87 -8.66 9.05
N LEU A 61 -28.69 -9.96 8.78
CA LEU A 61 -27.48 -10.73 9.07
C LEU A 61 -26.36 -10.47 8.03
N GLN A 62 -26.72 -10.06 6.81
CA GLN A 62 -25.76 -9.56 5.80
C GLN A 62 -25.05 -8.25 6.19
N CYS A 63 -25.47 -7.58 7.29
CA CYS A 63 -24.67 -6.54 7.94
C CYS A 63 -23.53 -7.10 8.81
N HIS A 64 -23.00 -8.28 8.52
CA HIS A 64 -21.76 -8.74 9.14
C HIS A 64 -20.58 -8.05 8.47
N ARG A 65 -19.97 -7.10 9.19
CA ARG A 65 -18.66 -6.58 8.80
C ARG A 65 -17.68 -7.76 8.68
N PRO A 66 -16.89 -7.86 7.60
CA PRO A 66 -15.90 -8.92 7.47
C PRO A 66 -14.96 -8.98 8.67
N GLY A 67 -14.49 -10.16 9.02
CA GLY A 67 -13.49 -10.33 10.07
C GLY A 67 -12.19 -9.58 9.72
N ILE A 68 -11.48 -9.08 10.74
CA ILE A 68 -10.16 -8.45 10.55
C ILE A 68 -9.09 -9.53 10.60
N LEU A 69 -8.28 -9.62 9.56
CA LEU A 69 -7.08 -10.45 9.48
C LEU A 69 -5.85 -9.56 9.49
N ARG A 70 -4.95 -9.80 10.44
CA ARG A 70 -3.67 -9.10 10.52
C ARG A 70 -2.57 -9.95 9.87
N PRO A 71 -1.51 -9.33 9.35
CA PRO A 71 -0.40 -10.07 8.76
C PRO A 71 0.15 -11.17 9.68
N GLY A 72 0.28 -12.38 9.15
CA GLY A 72 0.85 -13.53 9.86
C GLY A 72 -0.07 -14.18 10.89
N GLN A 73 -1.33 -13.72 11.05
CA GLN A 73 -2.31 -14.40 11.91
C GLN A 73 -2.85 -15.69 11.29
N TYR A 74 -2.86 -15.77 9.96
CA TYR A 74 -3.25 -16.99 9.27
C TYR A 74 -1.99 -17.75 8.85
N GLN A 75 -1.89 -18.98 9.35
CA GLN A 75 -0.92 -19.96 8.89
C GLN A 75 -1.72 -21.16 8.39
N GLU A 76 -1.50 -21.53 7.15
CA GLU A 76 -2.16 -22.69 6.55
C GLU A 76 -1.66 -23.96 7.26
N THR A 77 -2.56 -24.65 7.96
CA THR A 77 -2.23 -25.87 8.75
C THR A 77 -2.26 -27.16 7.95
N SER A 78 -2.68 -27.10 6.68
CA SER A 78 -2.54 -28.22 5.76
C SER A 78 -1.08 -28.34 5.37
N GLY A 79 -0.36 -29.22 6.07
CA GLY A 79 0.85 -29.82 5.54
C GLY A 79 0.48 -30.55 4.26
N ILE A 80 0.55 -29.85 3.12
CA ILE A 80 0.62 -30.53 1.85
C ILE A 80 2.06 -31.04 1.80
N GLU A 81 2.23 -32.31 2.18
CA GLU A 81 3.40 -33.09 1.84
C GLU A 81 3.44 -33.16 0.31
N TYR A 82 4.09 -32.17 -0.31
CA TYR A 82 4.31 -32.16 -1.74
C TYR A 82 5.39 -33.20 -2.02
N VAL A 83 4.93 -34.42 -2.31
CA VAL A 83 5.76 -35.42 -2.98
C VAL A 83 6.16 -34.81 -4.32
N PHE A 84 7.44 -34.43 -4.44
CA PHE A 84 8.04 -34.19 -5.74
C PHE A 84 7.98 -35.52 -6.49
N VAL A 85 6.98 -35.69 -7.34
CA VAL A 85 6.94 -36.79 -8.30
C VAL A 85 7.79 -36.30 -9.46
N PRO A 86 9.01 -36.84 -9.67
CA PRO A 86 9.74 -36.57 -10.90
C PRO A 86 8.82 -37.02 -12.03
N GLY A 87 8.56 -36.14 -12.99
CA GLY A 87 7.69 -36.50 -14.12
C GLY A 87 8.26 -37.73 -14.80
N ASP A 88 7.57 -38.87 -14.69
CA ASP A 88 7.81 -40.04 -15.52
C ASP A 88 7.62 -39.60 -16.97
N SER A 89 8.72 -39.53 -17.69
CA SER A 89 8.81 -39.09 -19.08
C SER A 89 8.36 -40.19 -20.04
N ASP A 90 7.15 -40.73 -19.88
CA ASP A 90 6.61 -41.81 -20.72
C ASP A 90 5.25 -41.44 -21.37
N GLY A 91 5.02 -40.15 -21.61
CA GLY A 91 3.88 -39.65 -22.39
C GLY A 91 4.35 -38.93 -23.66
N GLU A 92 3.89 -39.39 -24.81
CA GLU A 92 4.16 -38.91 -26.18
C GLU A 92 4.65 -37.45 -26.28
N GLN A 93 5.94 -37.31 -26.63
CA GLN A 93 6.59 -36.05 -26.98
C GLN A 93 6.03 -35.52 -28.32
N ASN A 94 5.00 -34.69 -28.25
CA ASN A 94 4.82 -33.65 -29.26
C ASN A 94 5.70 -32.46 -28.86
N HIS A 95 6.97 -32.50 -29.26
CA HIS A 95 7.88 -31.36 -29.16
C HIS A 95 7.46 -30.30 -30.18
N GLU A 96 6.72 -29.28 -29.75
CA GLU A 96 6.87 -27.96 -30.34
C GLU A 96 8.12 -27.30 -29.73
N PRO A 97 8.98 -26.66 -30.54
CA PRO A 97 10.23 -26.08 -30.07
C PRO A 97 9.96 -24.92 -29.10
N ASP A 98 10.66 -24.97 -27.97
CA ASP A 98 10.68 -23.96 -26.91
C ASP A 98 11.08 -22.57 -27.44
N GLU A 99 10.10 -21.78 -27.87
CA GLU A 99 10.19 -20.33 -27.79
C GLU A 99 9.95 -19.94 -26.33
N MET A 100 10.99 -19.44 -25.66
CA MET A 100 11.00 -18.88 -24.29
C MET A 100 9.60 -18.54 -23.74
N GLY A 101 8.96 -19.54 -23.12
CA GLY A 101 7.62 -19.45 -22.58
C GLY A 101 7.64 -19.94 -21.14
N PHE A 102 7.17 -19.08 -20.23
CA PHE A 102 7.01 -19.37 -18.82
C PHE A 102 6.43 -20.77 -18.55
N VAL A 103 6.98 -21.45 -17.53
CA VAL A 103 6.53 -22.76 -17.07
C VAL A 103 5.01 -22.71 -16.83
N HIS A 104 4.26 -23.56 -17.53
CA HIS A 104 2.78 -23.65 -17.54
C HIS A 104 1.98 -22.56 -18.29
N ALA A 105 2.30 -22.35 -19.58
CA ALA A 105 1.38 -21.64 -20.50
C ALA A 105 0.18 -22.49 -20.98
N LYS A 106 -0.38 -23.40 -20.16
CA LYS A 106 -1.72 -23.95 -20.46
C LYS A 106 -2.71 -22.83 -20.18
N ARG A 107 -3.14 -22.15 -21.23
CA ARG A 107 -4.17 -21.10 -21.18
C ARG A 107 -5.48 -21.73 -20.69
N ASP A 108 -5.73 -21.67 -19.39
CA ASP A 108 -7.05 -21.95 -18.85
C ASP A 108 -7.95 -20.75 -19.18
N GLU A 109 -8.96 -20.95 -20.02
CA GLU A 109 -9.93 -19.89 -20.35
C GLU A 109 -10.63 -19.35 -19.08
N ARG A 110 -10.74 -20.16 -18.02
CA ARG A 110 -11.28 -19.74 -16.71
C ARG A 110 -10.33 -18.83 -15.94
N PHE A 111 -9.02 -18.89 -16.20
CA PHE A 111 -8.05 -17.96 -15.63
C PHE A 111 -8.37 -16.51 -16.03
N TYR A 112 -8.89 -16.31 -17.25
CA TYR A 112 -9.29 -14.99 -17.75
C TYR A 112 -10.72 -14.58 -17.38
N ILE A 113 -11.59 -15.51 -16.96
CA ILE A 113 -12.89 -15.18 -16.37
C ILE A 113 -12.66 -14.39 -15.07
N GLY A 114 -11.71 -14.85 -14.23
CA GLY A 114 -11.04 -14.10 -13.15
C GLY A 114 -11.95 -13.44 -12.09
N GLY A 115 -11.35 -12.91 -11.03
CA GLY A 115 -12.11 -12.21 -9.98
C GLY A 115 -12.75 -13.14 -8.95
N THR A 116 -13.90 -12.78 -8.41
CA THR A 116 -14.57 -13.57 -7.37
C THR A 116 -15.10 -14.92 -7.84
N LEU A 117 -15.25 -15.11 -9.16
CA LEU A 117 -15.74 -16.34 -9.78
C LEU A 117 -14.70 -17.47 -9.79
N THR A 118 -13.42 -17.16 -9.61
CA THR A 118 -12.36 -18.17 -9.46
C THR A 118 -12.20 -18.65 -8.02
N LEU A 119 -13.01 -18.11 -7.09
CA LEU A 119 -12.93 -18.43 -5.67
C LEU A 119 -13.99 -19.45 -5.29
N THR A 120 -13.56 -20.63 -4.88
CA THR A 120 -14.42 -21.68 -4.35
C THR A 120 -14.09 -21.93 -2.89
N SER A 121 -15.11 -22.23 -2.08
CA SER A 121 -14.88 -22.69 -0.71
C SER A 121 -14.30 -24.11 -0.74
N THR A 122 -13.26 -24.35 0.05
CA THR A 122 -12.66 -25.69 0.25
C THR A 122 -13.37 -26.49 1.35
N ASP A 123 -14.51 -26.03 1.86
CA ASP A 123 -15.27 -26.81 2.85
C ASP A 123 -15.68 -28.13 2.21
N SER A 124 -15.25 -29.25 2.82
CA SER A 124 -15.48 -30.60 2.31
C SER A 124 -16.97 -30.92 2.13
N ALA A 125 -17.85 -30.19 2.81
CA ALA A 125 -19.30 -30.26 2.66
C ALA A 125 -19.82 -29.77 1.28
N TYR A 126 -19.03 -28.99 0.53
CA TYR A 126 -19.44 -28.36 -0.73
C TYR A 126 -18.60 -28.79 -1.95
N GLN A 127 -17.65 -29.70 -1.75
CA GLN A 127 -16.69 -30.11 -2.79
C GLN A 127 -17.36 -30.81 -3.99
N ASP A 128 -18.55 -31.39 -3.80
CA ASP A 128 -19.38 -32.00 -4.85
C ASP A 128 -20.63 -31.15 -5.21
N SER A 129 -20.76 -29.93 -4.68
CA SER A 129 -21.92 -29.08 -4.98
C SER A 129 -21.75 -28.40 -6.35
N LEU A 130 -22.84 -28.31 -7.11
CA LEU A 130 -22.85 -27.62 -8.42
C LEU A 130 -22.54 -26.11 -8.29
N ASP A 131 -22.83 -25.50 -7.14
CA ASP A 131 -22.60 -24.09 -6.82
C ASP A 131 -22.09 -23.93 -5.37
N PRO A 132 -20.78 -24.12 -5.11
CA PRO A 132 -20.22 -23.94 -3.77
C PRO A 132 -20.35 -22.47 -3.33
N PRO A 133 -20.61 -22.19 -2.03
CA PRO A 133 -20.74 -20.83 -1.55
C PRO A 133 -19.45 -20.04 -1.76
N HIS A 134 -19.57 -18.79 -2.20
CA HIS A 134 -18.42 -17.89 -2.34
C HIS A 134 -17.73 -17.68 -0.99
N PRO A 135 -16.38 -17.79 -0.93
CA PRO A 135 -15.68 -17.57 0.31
C PRO A 135 -15.87 -16.13 0.79
N THR A 136 -15.99 -15.95 2.10
CA THR A 136 -16.13 -14.62 2.70
C THR A 136 -14.73 -14.02 2.90
N PRO A 137 -14.44 -12.85 2.32
CA PRO A 137 -13.15 -12.21 2.52
C PRO A 137 -12.97 -11.69 3.95
N SER A 138 -11.74 -11.41 4.35
CA SER A 138 -11.37 -10.71 5.58
C SER A 138 -10.75 -9.35 5.27
N ILE A 139 -10.96 -8.36 6.13
CA ILE A 139 -10.25 -7.08 6.05
C ILE A 139 -8.79 -7.32 6.43
N TYR A 140 -7.88 -7.09 5.48
CA TYR A 140 -6.45 -7.16 5.73
C TYR A 140 -5.95 -5.83 6.29
N ASP A 141 -5.65 -5.82 7.59
CA ASP A 141 -5.26 -4.60 8.29
C ASP A 141 -3.88 -4.75 8.95
N PRO A 142 -2.80 -4.26 8.32
CA PRO A 142 -1.51 -4.12 8.98
C PRO A 142 -1.49 -3.04 10.07
N TYR A 143 -2.53 -2.20 10.21
CA TYR A 143 -2.61 -1.09 11.17
C TYR A 143 -3.74 -1.27 12.20
N PRO A 144 -3.48 -1.92 13.34
CA PRO A 144 -4.52 -2.23 14.34
C PRO A 144 -5.20 -1.01 14.98
N ARG A 145 -4.72 0.22 14.72
CA ARG A 145 -5.29 1.46 15.23
C ARG A 145 -6.44 2.01 14.39
N TYR A 146 -6.54 1.63 13.11
CA TYR A 146 -7.50 2.27 12.21
C TYR A 146 -8.74 1.41 11.98
N ASN A 147 -8.64 0.07 11.98
CA ASN A 147 -9.78 -0.85 11.74
C ASN A 147 -10.62 -0.33 10.56
N LYS A 148 -10.00 -0.09 9.40
CA LYS A 148 -10.66 0.42 8.20
C LYS A 148 -10.55 -0.58 7.07
N ASP A 149 -11.57 -0.57 6.21
CA ASP A 149 -11.68 -1.47 5.08
C ASP A 149 -10.75 -0.96 3.96
N MET A 150 -9.51 -1.42 3.94
CA MET A 150 -8.47 -0.99 2.97
C MET A 150 -8.32 -1.97 1.82
N MET A 151 -8.10 -3.23 2.18
CA MET A 151 -7.88 -4.35 1.27
C MET A 151 -8.58 -5.56 1.86
N LEU A 152 -9.28 -6.30 1.03
CA LEU A 152 -9.91 -7.55 1.39
C LEU A 152 -9.05 -8.72 0.88
N VAL A 153 -8.89 -9.75 1.71
CA VAL A 153 -8.12 -10.96 1.39
C VAL A 153 -8.94 -12.22 1.64
N TYR A 154 -8.66 -13.25 0.86
CA TYR A 154 -9.13 -14.60 1.11
C TYR A 154 -8.00 -15.39 1.77
N LYS A 155 -8.39 -16.29 2.69
CA LYS A 155 -7.45 -17.18 3.39
C LYS A 155 -7.13 -18.36 2.48
N GLY A 156 -5.86 -18.74 2.41
CA GLY A 156 -5.37 -19.84 1.59
C GLY A 156 -4.68 -19.36 0.32
N SER A 157 -3.98 -20.30 -0.30
CA SER A 157 -3.30 -20.14 -1.58
C SER A 157 -4.20 -20.61 -2.73
N GLN A 158 -3.94 -20.11 -3.94
CA GLN A 158 -4.63 -20.60 -5.13
C GLN A 158 -4.15 -22.02 -5.46
N ILE A 159 -5.10 -22.94 -5.68
CA ILE A 159 -4.80 -24.33 -6.04
C ILE A 159 -3.97 -24.36 -7.34
N GLY A 160 -2.83 -25.05 -7.29
CA GLY A 160 -1.93 -25.19 -8.44
C GLY A 160 -1.13 -23.93 -8.79
N PHE A 161 -1.16 -22.89 -7.95
CA PHE A 161 -0.29 -21.73 -8.12
C PHE A 161 1.16 -22.13 -7.83
N PRO A 162 2.12 -21.76 -8.70
CA PRO A 162 3.50 -22.17 -8.52
C PRO A 162 4.12 -21.50 -7.29
N GLU A 163 4.97 -22.26 -6.58
CA GLU A 163 5.83 -21.70 -5.55
C GLU A 163 6.76 -20.63 -6.13
N PRO A 164 7.16 -19.61 -5.34
CA PRO A 164 8.09 -18.58 -5.80
C PRO A 164 9.40 -19.19 -6.30
N GLN A 165 9.70 -18.99 -7.59
CA GLN A 165 10.98 -19.40 -8.17
C GLN A 165 12.14 -18.56 -7.62
N PHE A 166 11.88 -17.28 -7.33
CA PHE A 166 12.86 -16.35 -6.77
C PHE A 166 12.23 -15.56 -5.61
N GLY A 167 13.01 -15.36 -4.55
CA GLY A 167 12.53 -14.72 -3.33
C GLY A 167 11.61 -15.62 -2.50
N SER A 168 11.27 -15.18 -1.29
CA SER A 168 10.41 -15.94 -0.37
C SER A 168 9.58 -15.00 0.49
N TYR A 169 8.29 -15.30 0.60
CA TYR A 169 7.40 -14.62 1.55
C TYR A 169 7.88 -14.81 2.99
N GLU A 170 8.24 -16.05 3.35
CA GLU A 170 8.76 -16.40 4.67
C GLU A 170 10.04 -15.61 4.99
N ALA A 171 11.00 -15.59 4.06
CA ALA A 171 12.28 -14.89 4.27
C ALA A 171 12.07 -13.39 4.53
N MET A 172 11.15 -12.76 3.83
CA MET A 172 10.83 -11.34 4.01
C MET A 172 9.82 -11.08 5.15
N GLY A 173 9.26 -12.13 5.77
CA GLY A 173 8.19 -11.98 6.75
C GLY A 173 6.88 -11.43 6.18
N GLN A 174 6.62 -11.70 4.89
CA GLN A 174 5.37 -11.39 4.21
C GLN A 174 4.38 -12.56 4.33
N ASP A 175 3.10 -12.28 4.09
CA ASP A 175 2.03 -13.27 4.20
C ASP A 175 1.84 -13.97 2.85
N GLY A 176 2.31 -15.21 2.74
CA GLY A 176 2.15 -16.04 1.54
C GLY A 176 0.86 -16.87 1.54
N ASN A 177 0.10 -16.87 2.64
CA ASN A 177 -1.06 -17.76 2.83
C ASN A 177 -2.39 -17.04 2.62
N VAL A 178 -2.36 -15.87 1.97
CA VAL A 178 -3.54 -15.08 1.66
C VAL A 178 -3.49 -14.67 0.20
N CYS A 179 -4.65 -14.58 -0.44
CA CYS A 179 -4.76 -14.16 -1.82
C CYS A 179 -5.79 -13.03 -1.99
N THR A 180 -5.67 -12.31 -3.10
CA THR A 180 -6.61 -11.26 -3.48
C THR A 180 -6.96 -11.36 -4.94
N ASP A 181 -8.20 -11.02 -5.24
CA ASP A 181 -8.61 -10.70 -6.60
C ASP A 181 -8.72 -9.17 -6.79
N ARG A 182 -9.03 -8.74 -8.02
CA ARG A 182 -9.16 -7.32 -8.38
C ARG A 182 -10.23 -6.56 -7.58
N TYR A 183 -11.36 -7.17 -7.28
CA TYR A 183 -12.43 -6.61 -6.45
C TYR A 183 -11.96 -6.49 -5.00
N SER A 184 -11.37 -7.54 -4.45
CA SER A 184 -10.90 -7.54 -3.07
C SER A 184 -9.72 -6.59 -2.85
N ARG A 185 -8.86 -6.42 -3.87
CA ARG A 185 -7.68 -5.54 -3.84
C ARG A 185 -7.99 -4.08 -4.11
N PHE A 186 -8.83 -3.78 -5.12
CA PHE A 186 -9.01 -2.43 -5.66
C PHE A 186 -10.43 -1.88 -5.51
N GLY A 187 -11.40 -2.66 -5.02
CA GLY A 187 -12.78 -2.19 -4.84
C GLY A 187 -12.87 -0.94 -3.96
N ALA A 188 -12.12 -0.90 -2.86
CA ALA A 188 -12.02 0.28 -1.98
C ALA A 188 -11.40 1.52 -2.65
N TYR A 189 -10.76 1.33 -3.81
CA TYR A 189 -10.01 2.35 -4.56
C TYR A 189 -10.66 2.66 -5.92
N GLY A 190 -11.93 2.27 -6.11
CA GLY A 190 -12.73 2.63 -7.27
C GLY A 190 -12.75 1.61 -8.41
N TYR A 191 -12.27 0.39 -8.17
CA TYR A 191 -12.49 -0.70 -9.13
C TYR A 191 -13.98 -1.05 -9.16
N ASP A 192 -14.54 -1.11 -10.38
CA ASP A 192 -15.94 -1.45 -10.63
C ASP A 192 -16.97 -0.54 -9.91
N ASP A 193 -16.64 0.75 -9.73
CA ASP A 193 -17.48 1.71 -8.99
C ASP A 193 -18.67 2.28 -9.79
N THR A 194 -18.71 2.02 -11.10
CA THR A 194 -19.74 2.49 -12.04
C THR A 194 -20.67 1.38 -12.53
N SER A 195 -20.31 0.11 -12.36
CA SER A 195 -21.16 -1.00 -12.78
C SER A 195 -22.38 -1.16 -11.88
N GLU A 196 -23.50 -1.50 -12.50
CA GLU A 196 -24.73 -1.88 -11.82
C GLU A 196 -24.85 -3.41 -11.66
N GLU A 197 -23.91 -4.16 -12.23
CA GLU A 197 -23.91 -5.62 -12.15
C GLU A 197 -23.62 -6.07 -10.71
N ASP A 198 -24.41 -7.04 -10.25
CA ASP A 198 -24.17 -7.70 -8.97
C ASP A 198 -23.05 -8.72 -9.16
N VAL A 199 -21.97 -8.56 -8.39
CA VAL A 199 -20.79 -9.41 -8.47
C VAL A 199 -20.78 -10.32 -7.25
N PRO A 200 -20.90 -11.65 -7.42
CA PRO A 200 -20.93 -12.58 -6.30
C PRO A 200 -19.71 -12.41 -5.39
N GLY A 201 -19.91 -12.38 -4.08
CA GLY A 201 -18.84 -12.25 -3.10
C GLY A 201 -18.19 -10.85 -3.00
N PHE A 202 -18.67 -9.86 -3.76
CA PHE A 202 -18.20 -8.48 -3.70
C PHE A 202 -19.32 -7.54 -3.25
N SER A 203 -19.09 -6.86 -2.13
CA SER A 203 -19.94 -5.76 -1.68
C SER A 203 -19.34 -4.44 -2.15
N ARG A 204 -19.96 -3.82 -3.16
CA ARG A 204 -19.48 -2.57 -3.76
C ARG A 204 -19.46 -1.44 -2.72
N PRO A 205 -18.32 -0.75 -2.53
CA PRO A 205 -18.26 0.41 -1.64
C PRO A 205 -19.14 1.57 -2.13
N PRO A 206 -19.48 2.52 -1.24
CA PRO A 206 -20.17 3.74 -1.65
C PRO A 206 -19.41 4.46 -2.78
N ARG A 207 -20.16 4.94 -3.78
CA ARG A 207 -19.57 5.64 -4.92
C ARG A 207 -18.92 6.95 -4.46
N ILE A 208 -17.66 7.14 -4.87
CA ILE A 208 -16.86 8.33 -4.59
C ILE A 208 -16.52 8.99 -5.93
N PRO A 209 -16.70 10.32 -6.08
CA PRO A 209 -16.27 11.03 -7.30
C PRO A 209 -14.74 11.20 -7.31
N TRP A 210 -14.02 10.10 -7.50
CA TRP A 210 -12.56 10.06 -7.38
C TRP A 210 -11.84 11.09 -8.26
N SER A 211 -12.36 11.36 -9.46
CA SER A 211 -11.78 12.36 -10.38
C SER A 211 -11.78 13.79 -9.83
N GLU A 212 -12.59 14.09 -8.82
CA GLU A 212 -12.68 15.39 -8.16
C GLU A 212 -11.79 15.48 -6.90
N VAL A 213 -11.22 14.36 -6.46
CA VAL A 213 -10.38 14.31 -5.26
C VAL A 213 -8.99 14.86 -5.55
N ASP A 214 -8.56 15.89 -4.81
CA ASP A 214 -7.16 16.34 -4.85
C ASP A 214 -6.29 15.52 -3.89
N TRP A 215 -5.59 14.52 -4.42
CA TRP A 215 -4.73 13.65 -3.63
C TRP A 215 -3.55 14.38 -2.98
N ASN A 216 -3.03 15.45 -3.60
CA ASN A 216 -1.96 16.24 -2.99
C ASN A 216 -2.46 17.01 -1.76
N GLU A 217 -3.67 17.58 -1.85
CA GLU A 217 -4.29 18.26 -0.71
C GLU A 217 -4.60 17.29 0.44
N LEU A 218 -5.06 16.07 0.14
CA LEU A 218 -5.29 15.03 1.15
C LEU A 218 -4.00 14.62 1.86
N GLN A 219 -2.93 14.36 1.13
CA GLN A 219 -1.61 14.04 1.71
C GLN A 219 -1.10 15.18 2.59
N SER A 220 -1.17 16.43 2.10
CA SER A 220 -0.77 17.63 2.84
C SER A 220 -1.59 17.83 4.13
N SER A 221 -2.89 17.59 4.05
CA SER A 221 -3.80 17.68 5.20
C SER A 221 -3.53 16.58 6.22
N CYS A 222 -3.24 15.36 5.76
CA CYS A 222 -2.82 14.26 6.62
C CYS A 222 -1.54 14.60 7.37
N PHE A 223 -0.52 15.11 6.65
CA PHE A 223 0.74 15.54 7.27
C PHE A 223 0.51 16.63 8.32
N LYS A 224 -0.28 17.67 8.00
CA LYS A 224 -0.58 18.74 8.95
C LYS A 224 -1.22 18.22 10.25
N ARG A 225 -2.11 17.23 10.17
CA ARG A 225 -2.76 16.62 11.34
C ARG A 225 -1.83 15.73 12.17
N ASN A 226 -0.71 15.30 11.59
CA ASN A 226 0.25 14.36 12.19
C ASN A 226 1.65 14.98 12.36
N ALA A 227 1.78 16.30 12.22
CA ALA A 227 3.07 16.99 12.12
C ALA A 227 3.94 16.82 13.38
N ASP A 228 3.31 16.65 14.55
CA ASP A 228 3.95 16.44 15.84
C ASP A 228 4.73 15.12 15.94
N ARG A 229 4.49 14.17 15.02
CA ARG A 229 5.22 12.89 14.91
C ARG A 229 6.58 13.02 14.23
N TYR A 230 6.80 14.09 13.46
CA TYR A 230 7.97 14.27 12.61
C TYR A 230 8.88 15.37 13.12
N LYS A 231 10.16 15.33 12.71
CA LYS A 231 11.10 16.41 13.04
C LYS A 231 10.56 17.73 12.48
N PRO A 232 10.53 18.81 13.28
CA PRO A 232 10.14 20.12 12.77
C PRO A 232 11.12 20.52 11.66
N VAL A 233 10.57 20.90 10.52
CA VAL A 233 11.37 21.37 9.38
C VAL A 233 11.52 22.88 9.53
N ASN A 234 12.76 23.36 9.67
CA ASN A 234 13.06 24.78 9.56
C ASN A 234 12.83 25.20 8.11
N ASN A 235 11.62 25.70 7.82
CA ASN A 235 11.25 26.18 6.49
C ASN A 235 11.65 27.64 6.34
N GLU A 236 12.95 27.93 6.15
CA GLU A 236 13.26 29.11 5.35
C GLU A 236 12.64 28.89 3.97
N SER A 237 11.89 29.88 3.52
CA SER A 237 11.00 29.87 2.37
C SER A 237 11.74 29.66 1.04
N GLN A 238 12.26 28.46 0.80
CA GLN A 238 12.80 28.08 -0.50
C GLN A 238 11.63 27.66 -1.39
N GLU A 239 11.38 28.45 -2.43
CA GLU A 239 10.57 28.03 -3.57
C GLU A 239 11.15 26.71 -4.09
N ARG A 240 10.37 25.62 -4.05
CA ARG A 240 10.85 24.32 -4.52
C ARG A 240 10.92 24.37 -6.06
N PRO A 241 12.10 24.32 -6.68
CA PRO A 241 12.29 24.78 -8.06
C PRO A 241 11.74 23.84 -9.14
N LEU A 242 11.33 22.61 -8.80
CA LEU A 242 10.57 21.73 -9.69
C LEU A 242 9.05 21.88 -9.54
N SER A 243 8.60 22.65 -8.54
CA SER A 243 7.21 22.94 -8.33
C SER A 243 6.87 24.28 -8.96
N PHE A 244 6.40 24.26 -10.21
CA PHE A 244 5.66 25.40 -10.73
C PHE A 244 4.32 25.48 -9.98
N LYS A 245 4.36 26.16 -8.83
CA LYS A 245 3.25 26.40 -7.89
C LYS A 245 2.58 25.12 -7.35
N LEU A 246 3.32 24.25 -6.66
CA LEU A 246 2.66 23.36 -5.70
C LEU A 246 2.19 24.23 -4.53
N ARG A 247 0.90 24.15 -4.19
CA ARG A 247 0.34 24.85 -3.03
C ARG A 247 1.05 24.31 -1.79
N ARG A 248 1.77 25.19 -1.08
CA ARG A 248 2.51 24.83 0.13
C ARG A 248 1.53 24.18 1.13
N PRO A 249 1.92 23.10 1.84
CA PRO A 249 1.20 22.71 3.04
C PRO A 249 1.15 23.92 4.00
N PRO A 250 0.03 24.14 4.72
CA PRO A 250 -0.14 25.35 5.53
C PRO A 250 0.98 25.49 6.54
N GLN A 251 1.59 26.67 6.59
CA GLN A 251 2.54 27.04 7.63
C GLN A 251 1.86 26.86 8.99
N ILE A 252 2.52 26.13 9.89
CA ILE A 252 2.20 26.18 11.31
C ILE A 252 2.85 27.48 11.80
N ALA A 253 2.02 28.40 12.28
CA ALA A 253 2.50 29.63 12.91
C ALA A 253 3.48 29.29 14.03
N GLU A 254 4.57 30.03 14.10
CA GLU A 254 5.54 30.02 15.20
C GLU A 254 4.88 30.48 16.50
N ASP A 255 4.07 29.63 17.14
CA ASP A 255 3.56 29.89 18.48
C ASP A 255 3.47 28.57 19.24
N ALA A 256 4.63 28.04 19.64
CA ALA A 256 4.86 27.23 20.85
C ALA A 256 6.31 26.71 20.84
N TYR A 257 7.28 27.58 21.08
CA TYR A 257 8.55 27.14 21.64
C TYR A 257 8.30 26.75 23.10
N ASP A 258 7.81 25.53 23.30
CA ASP A 258 7.83 24.92 24.62
C ASP A 258 9.18 24.22 24.80
N THR A 259 9.94 24.74 25.75
CA THR A 259 11.25 24.27 26.22
C THR A 259 11.28 22.74 26.35
N PRO A 260 12.33 22.04 25.85
CA PRO A 260 12.38 20.58 25.97
C PRO A 260 12.59 20.17 27.43
N GLN A 261 11.51 19.73 28.07
CA GLN A 261 11.59 18.94 29.31
C GLN A 261 12.19 17.57 28.98
N SER A 262 13.38 17.32 29.53
CA SER A 262 13.95 16.01 29.90
C SER A 262 13.24 14.77 29.32
N GLY A 263 13.53 14.46 28.06
CA GLY A 263 13.15 13.23 27.36
C GLY A 263 13.37 13.41 25.86
N HIS A 264 14.30 12.67 25.26
CA HIS A 264 14.53 12.76 23.81
C HIS A 264 13.27 12.30 23.06
N LYS A 265 12.47 13.24 22.53
CA LYS A 265 11.30 12.92 21.69
C LYS A 265 11.77 12.14 20.46
N ARG A 266 11.36 10.88 20.34
CA ARG A 266 11.70 10.02 19.20
C ARG A 266 10.75 10.34 18.05
N TYR A 267 11.28 10.96 17.00
CA TYR A 267 10.53 11.27 15.79
C TYR A 267 10.41 10.05 14.86
N HIS A 268 9.30 9.97 14.13
CA HIS A 268 9.14 9.06 13.01
C HIS A 268 9.95 9.56 11.80
N SER A 269 10.42 8.61 10.99
CA SER A 269 11.05 8.93 9.71
C SER A 269 10.01 9.30 8.66
N ARG A 270 10.40 10.15 7.71
CA ARG A 270 9.56 10.54 6.58
C ARG A 270 10.20 10.11 5.26
N SER A 271 9.41 9.55 4.36
CA SER A 271 9.87 9.05 3.07
C SER A 271 9.17 9.74 1.91
N ALA A 272 9.91 10.08 0.85
CA ALA A 272 9.34 10.45 -0.44
C ALA A 272 9.27 9.19 -1.32
N LEU A 273 8.14 8.98 -2.00
CA LEU A 273 8.01 7.92 -3.00
C LEU A 273 7.65 8.55 -4.34
N LEU A 274 8.57 8.42 -5.30
CA LEU A 274 8.42 8.95 -6.64
C LEU A 274 7.93 7.84 -7.56
N ILE A 275 6.82 8.08 -8.23
CA ILE A 275 6.27 7.17 -9.22
C ILE A 275 6.61 7.72 -10.59
N ARG A 276 7.41 6.99 -11.35
CA ARG A 276 7.87 7.41 -12.66
C ARG A 276 6.82 7.20 -13.73
N ALA A 277 6.62 8.24 -14.54
CA ALA A 277 5.63 8.26 -15.61
C ALA A 277 6.16 9.03 -16.82
N TRP A 278 5.41 8.95 -17.92
CA TRP A 278 5.70 9.68 -19.17
C TRP A 278 4.54 10.61 -19.49
N HIS A 279 4.83 11.81 -20.00
CA HIS A 279 3.76 12.76 -20.36
C HIS A 279 2.83 12.27 -21.49
N THR A 280 3.30 11.33 -22.31
CA THR A 280 2.52 10.70 -23.41
C THR A 280 1.80 9.42 -22.98
N MET A 281 1.88 9.02 -21.71
CA MET A 281 1.28 7.79 -21.22
C MET A 281 -0.26 7.89 -21.23
N THR A 282 -0.92 6.82 -21.69
CA THR A 282 -2.38 6.70 -21.58
C THR A 282 -2.76 6.24 -20.18
N TRP A 283 -3.56 7.04 -19.49
CA TRP A 283 -4.05 6.75 -18.15
C TRP A 283 -5.26 5.81 -18.19
N THR A 284 -5.12 4.59 -17.66
CA THR A 284 -6.18 3.58 -17.58
C THR A 284 -6.89 3.67 -16.23
N GLU A 285 -7.96 2.90 -16.05
CA GLU A 285 -8.62 2.72 -14.74
C GLU A 285 -7.70 2.05 -13.73
N ASN A 286 -7.02 0.98 -14.15
CA ASN A 286 -6.03 0.30 -13.31
C ASN A 286 -4.90 1.22 -12.81
N HIS A 287 -4.42 2.15 -13.65
CA HIS A 287 -3.43 3.15 -13.21
C HIS A 287 -3.97 4.01 -12.06
N ARG A 288 -5.24 4.42 -12.15
CA ARG A 288 -5.89 5.25 -11.14
C ARG A 288 -6.11 4.47 -9.85
N GLU A 289 -6.69 3.28 -9.92
CA GLU A 289 -6.91 2.39 -8.77
C GLU A 289 -5.61 2.09 -8.01
N TYR A 290 -4.55 1.77 -8.74
CA TYR A 290 -3.24 1.48 -8.14
C TYR A 290 -2.64 2.69 -7.44
N LEU A 291 -2.70 3.88 -8.06
CA LEU A 291 -2.21 5.11 -7.44
C LEU A 291 -3.01 5.48 -6.19
N ARG A 292 -4.34 5.37 -6.25
CA ARG A 292 -5.22 5.60 -5.09
C ARG A 292 -4.87 4.65 -3.95
N ALA A 293 -4.71 3.36 -4.24
CA ALA A 293 -4.28 2.36 -3.27
C ALA A 293 -2.94 2.74 -2.62
N LEU A 294 -1.92 3.09 -3.41
CA LEU A 294 -0.62 3.51 -2.90
C LEU A 294 -0.72 4.74 -1.98
N ILE A 295 -1.44 5.78 -2.40
CA ILE A 295 -1.55 7.03 -1.61
C ILE A 295 -2.32 6.80 -0.32
N MET A 296 -3.41 6.03 -0.38
CA MET A 296 -4.19 5.65 0.79
C MET A 296 -3.34 4.86 1.79
N GLU A 297 -2.76 3.74 1.34
CA GLU A 297 -2.05 2.78 2.19
C GLU A 297 -0.75 3.34 2.78
N LEU A 298 -0.01 4.12 1.99
CA LEU A 298 1.30 4.65 2.37
C LEU A 298 1.24 6.03 2.99
N SER A 299 0.39 6.95 2.51
CA SER A 299 0.35 8.32 3.04
C SER A 299 -0.76 8.50 4.06
N LEU A 300 -2.01 8.22 3.69
CA LEU A 300 -3.14 8.58 4.54
C LEU A 300 -3.26 7.68 5.77
N HIS A 301 -3.09 6.35 5.59
CA HIS A 301 -3.22 5.38 6.68
C HIS A 301 -1.99 5.32 7.59
N SER A 302 -0.78 5.51 7.06
CA SER A 302 0.42 5.61 7.89
C SER A 302 0.46 6.89 8.74
N GLY A 303 -0.42 7.86 8.46
CA GLY A 303 -0.42 9.18 9.07
C GLY A 303 0.72 10.08 8.55
N ALA A 304 0.97 10.01 7.24
CA ALA A 304 1.94 10.77 6.45
C ALA A 304 3.42 10.34 6.61
N GLU A 305 3.69 9.06 6.85
CA GLU A 305 5.06 8.52 6.82
C GLU A 305 5.65 8.55 5.40
N TYR A 306 4.78 8.44 4.39
CA TYR A 306 5.13 8.61 2.99
C TYR A 306 4.41 9.81 2.37
N GLU A 307 5.09 10.51 1.46
CA GLU A 307 4.49 11.45 0.52
C GLU A 307 4.80 10.96 -0.90
N ILE A 308 3.76 10.79 -1.71
CA ILE A 308 3.84 10.25 -3.05
C ILE A 308 3.84 11.41 -4.05
N PHE A 309 4.75 11.33 -5.02
CA PHE A 309 4.89 12.26 -6.14
C PHE A 309 4.83 11.51 -7.46
N LEU A 310 4.26 12.11 -8.50
CA LEU A 310 4.41 11.62 -9.87
C LEU A 310 5.59 12.34 -10.52
N LEU A 311 6.64 11.62 -10.88
CA LEU A 311 7.79 12.16 -11.60
C LEU A 311 7.64 11.87 -13.09
N VAL A 312 7.21 12.87 -13.84
CA VAL A 312 6.80 12.76 -15.23
C VAL A 312 7.92 13.21 -16.17
N HIS A 313 8.42 12.28 -16.97
CA HIS A 313 9.39 12.56 -18.00
C HIS A 313 8.72 13.16 -19.26
N VAL A 314 9.16 14.36 -19.62
CA VAL A 314 8.85 15.05 -20.86
C VAL A 314 9.91 14.68 -21.90
N LYS A 315 9.58 13.74 -22.79
CA LYS A 315 10.50 13.23 -23.83
C LYS A 315 10.87 14.26 -24.90
N ASP A 316 10.05 15.29 -25.06
CA ASP A 316 10.28 16.37 -26.02
C ASP A 316 11.13 17.46 -25.35
N ASP A 317 12.42 17.47 -25.69
CA ASP A 317 13.41 18.38 -25.11
C ASP A 317 13.26 19.83 -25.62
N ASP A 318 12.50 20.05 -26.69
CA ASP A 318 12.23 21.39 -27.25
C ASP A 318 11.09 22.11 -26.49
N LEU A 319 10.34 21.39 -25.66
CA LEU A 319 9.29 22.00 -24.84
C LEU A 319 9.89 22.89 -23.73
N PRO A 320 9.50 24.18 -23.65
CA PRO A 320 10.03 25.13 -22.67
C PRO A 320 9.41 24.91 -21.28
N ILE A 321 9.63 23.75 -20.66
CA ILE A 321 9.03 23.37 -19.37
C ILE A 321 9.51 24.21 -18.19
N PHE A 322 10.62 24.96 -18.34
CA PHE A 322 11.17 25.82 -17.30
C PHE A 322 10.84 27.31 -17.44
N SER A 323 10.42 27.74 -18.62
CA SER A 323 10.28 29.17 -18.96
C SER A 323 8.88 29.56 -19.41
N ASP A 324 8.02 28.60 -19.80
CA ASP A 324 6.66 28.88 -20.28
C ASP A 324 5.57 28.26 -19.38
N PRO A 325 4.83 29.10 -18.62
CA PRO A 325 3.69 28.66 -17.85
C PRO A 325 2.57 28.02 -18.69
N LYS A 326 2.41 28.38 -19.97
CA LYS A 326 1.37 27.80 -20.84
C LYS A 326 1.69 26.35 -21.17
N THR A 327 2.92 26.05 -21.55
CA THR A 327 3.43 24.69 -21.78
C THR A 327 3.26 23.85 -20.52
N MET A 328 3.63 24.37 -19.35
CA MET A 328 3.44 23.66 -18.08
C MET A 328 1.98 23.38 -17.77
N ASN A 329 1.08 24.35 -17.99
CA ASN A 329 -0.35 24.12 -17.83
C ASN A 329 -0.84 23.03 -18.78
N ARG A 330 -0.42 23.03 -20.05
CA ARG A 330 -0.78 21.97 -21.01
C ARG A 330 -0.34 20.59 -20.52
N LEU A 331 0.91 20.46 -20.07
CA LEU A 331 1.45 19.20 -19.52
C LEU A 331 0.67 18.72 -18.29
N ARG A 332 0.31 19.63 -17.38
CA ARG A 332 -0.52 19.30 -16.21
C ARG A 332 -1.90 18.76 -16.61
N HIS A 333 -2.49 19.24 -17.69
CA HIS A 333 -3.79 18.75 -18.16
C HIS A 333 -3.74 17.33 -18.75
N LEU A 334 -2.54 16.83 -19.11
CA LEU A 334 -2.34 15.44 -19.53
C LEU A 334 -2.39 14.45 -18.36
N ILE A 335 -2.26 14.95 -17.12
CA ILE A 335 -2.37 14.15 -15.91
C ILE A 335 -3.84 14.11 -15.45
N PRO A 336 -4.36 12.95 -14.99
CA PRO A 336 -5.71 12.84 -14.44
C PRO A 336 -5.94 13.88 -13.37
N ALA A 337 -7.13 14.50 -13.37
CA ALA A 337 -7.47 15.64 -12.53
C ALA A 337 -7.10 15.41 -11.05
N GLU A 338 -7.36 14.20 -10.54
CA GLU A 338 -7.12 13.82 -9.16
C GLU A 338 -5.62 13.83 -8.75
N PHE A 339 -4.69 13.66 -9.69
CA PHE A 339 -3.24 13.58 -9.42
C PHE A 339 -2.45 14.79 -9.93
N ARG A 340 -3.09 15.78 -10.58
CA ARG A 340 -2.39 16.91 -11.22
C ARG A 340 -1.49 17.68 -10.26
N ASN A 341 -1.93 17.80 -9.01
CA ASN A 341 -1.26 18.59 -7.99
C ASN A 341 -0.17 17.81 -7.26
N MET A 342 0.14 16.57 -7.63
CA MET A 342 1.31 15.82 -7.14
C MET A 342 2.31 15.51 -8.25
N ALA A 343 2.09 16.02 -9.46
CA ALA A 343 2.95 15.80 -10.62
C ALA A 343 4.09 16.82 -10.71
N LEU A 344 5.29 16.30 -10.94
CA LEU A 344 6.54 17.00 -11.17
C LEU A 344 7.04 16.63 -12.57
N PHE A 345 7.58 17.59 -13.31
CA PHE A 345 8.02 17.38 -14.69
C PHE A 345 9.53 17.61 -14.82
N PHE A 346 10.17 16.77 -15.62
CA PHE A 346 11.58 16.92 -16.00
C PHE A 346 11.78 16.48 -17.46
N ASN A 347 12.88 16.89 -18.08
CA ASN A 347 13.34 16.46 -19.41
C ASN A 347 14.86 16.27 -19.39
N ASN A 348 15.46 15.85 -20.52
CA ASN A 348 16.90 15.62 -20.57
C ASN A 348 17.68 16.93 -20.45
N LYS A 349 17.12 18.07 -20.90
CA LYS A 349 17.77 19.39 -20.72
C LYS A 349 18.01 19.75 -19.26
N LEU A 350 17.13 19.36 -18.36
CA LEU A 350 17.39 19.49 -16.93
C LEU A 350 18.55 18.62 -16.47
N LEU A 351 18.60 17.37 -16.93
CA LEU A 351 19.63 16.41 -16.55
C LEU A 351 21.00 16.84 -17.08
N GLU A 352 21.08 17.30 -18.33
CA GLU A 352 22.28 17.90 -18.94
C GLU A 352 22.79 19.08 -18.10
N ALA A 353 21.89 19.95 -17.63
CA ALA A 353 22.26 21.11 -16.84
C ALA A 353 22.79 20.74 -15.44
N TRP A 354 22.22 19.72 -14.79
CA TRP A 354 22.67 19.25 -13.47
C TRP A 354 23.91 18.37 -13.55
N TYR A 355 24.08 17.61 -14.62
CA TYR A 355 25.16 16.64 -14.81
C TYR A 355 25.95 16.92 -16.10
N PRO A 356 26.55 18.11 -16.28
CA PRO A 356 27.16 18.53 -17.55
C PRO A 356 28.41 17.73 -17.95
N LYS A 357 28.94 16.90 -17.04
CA LYS A 357 30.10 16.01 -17.28
C LYS A 357 29.68 14.60 -17.70
N ILE A 358 28.40 14.26 -17.63
CA ILE A 358 27.87 12.97 -18.04
C ILE A 358 27.26 13.17 -19.42
N ALA A 359 27.67 12.36 -20.40
CA ALA A 359 27.13 12.46 -21.77
C ALA A 359 25.79 11.73 -21.93
N GLU A 360 25.49 10.80 -21.03
CA GLU A 360 24.31 9.94 -21.04
C GLU A 360 23.27 10.45 -20.05
N HIS A 361 22.02 10.57 -20.49
CA HIS A 361 20.86 11.01 -19.68
C HIS A 361 19.61 10.19 -19.95
N SER A 362 19.71 9.12 -20.74
CA SER A 362 18.56 8.31 -21.10
C SER A 362 17.92 7.69 -19.85
N PRO A 363 16.58 7.59 -19.83
CA PRO A 363 15.85 7.00 -18.72
C PRO A 363 16.22 5.56 -18.39
N ILE A 364 16.85 4.82 -19.31
CA ILE A 364 17.24 3.41 -19.15
C ILE A 364 18.53 3.33 -18.33
N LEU A 365 19.56 4.07 -18.75
CA LEU A 365 20.89 4.00 -18.14
C LEU A 365 21.04 4.91 -16.93
N GLN A 366 20.24 5.98 -16.85
CA GLN A 366 20.39 7.05 -15.85
C GLN A 366 19.12 7.29 -15.06
N HIS A 367 18.39 6.20 -14.75
CA HIS A 367 17.12 6.26 -14.04
C HIS A 367 17.20 6.88 -12.64
N HIS A 368 18.40 6.99 -12.06
CA HIS A 368 18.65 7.62 -10.76
C HIS A 368 18.90 9.14 -10.81
N GLN A 369 19.35 9.71 -11.94
CA GLN A 369 19.63 11.16 -12.03
C GLN A 369 18.43 12.02 -11.61
N PRO A 370 17.17 11.75 -12.05
CA PRO A 370 16.02 12.55 -11.63
C PRO A 370 15.71 12.43 -10.13
N LEU A 371 15.90 11.24 -9.54
CA LEU A 371 15.69 10.98 -8.12
C LEU A 371 16.70 11.74 -7.25
N GLU A 372 17.96 11.74 -7.66
CA GLU A 372 19.04 12.47 -6.99
C GLU A 372 18.77 13.97 -6.99
N ILE A 373 18.41 14.54 -8.15
CA ILE A 373 18.01 15.96 -8.26
C ILE A 373 16.84 16.25 -7.32
N PHE A 374 15.80 15.40 -7.31
CA PHE A 374 14.67 15.56 -6.40
C PHE A 374 15.12 15.57 -4.94
N SER A 375 16.01 14.66 -4.52
CA SER A 375 16.47 14.60 -3.12
C SER A 375 17.18 15.87 -2.66
N GLN A 376 17.90 16.55 -3.56
CA GLN A 376 18.55 17.83 -3.27
C GLN A 376 17.54 18.97 -3.17
N LEU A 377 16.50 18.94 -4.00
CA LEU A 377 15.48 19.99 -4.07
C LEU A 377 14.37 19.84 -3.03
N TYR A 378 14.21 18.65 -2.46
CA TYR A 378 13.21 18.31 -1.45
C TYR A 378 13.87 17.62 -0.25
N PRO A 379 14.77 18.29 0.50
CA PRO A 379 15.60 17.67 1.54
C PRO A 379 14.84 17.29 2.82
N ASN A 380 13.50 17.40 2.83
CA ASN A 380 12.65 17.25 4.02
C ASN A 380 12.29 15.78 4.33
N PHE A 381 12.94 14.82 3.66
CA PHE A 381 12.71 13.39 3.82
C PHE A 381 13.99 12.68 4.24
N ASP A 382 13.86 11.68 5.10
CA ASP A 382 14.97 10.81 5.51
C ASP A 382 15.27 9.75 4.45
N PHE A 383 14.25 9.33 3.67
CA PHE A 383 14.37 8.27 2.65
C PHE A 383 13.68 8.64 1.34
N TYR A 384 14.19 8.12 0.23
CA TYR A 384 13.67 8.36 -1.12
C TYR A 384 13.50 7.03 -1.85
N TRP A 385 12.31 6.78 -2.36
CA TRP A 385 11.95 5.58 -3.13
C TRP A 385 11.56 5.98 -4.54
N GLN A 386 11.85 5.10 -5.50
CA GLN A 386 11.41 5.25 -6.89
C GLN A 386 10.74 3.95 -7.34
N LEU A 387 9.52 4.06 -7.86
CA LEU A 387 8.77 2.96 -8.47
C LEU A 387 8.41 3.32 -9.91
N GLU A 388 8.40 2.32 -10.79
CA GLU A 388 7.95 2.48 -12.18
C GLU A 388 6.48 2.09 -12.32
N MET A 389 5.78 2.72 -13.27
CA MET A 389 4.37 2.45 -13.56
C MET A 389 4.14 1.14 -14.34
N ASP A 390 5.16 0.38 -14.71
CA ASP A 390 5.06 -0.95 -15.30
C ASP A 390 5.11 -2.09 -14.27
N GLY A 391 5.55 -1.82 -13.03
CA GLY A 391 5.48 -2.74 -11.90
C GLY A 391 4.18 -2.63 -11.10
N ARG A 392 3.62 -3.76 -10.68
CA ARG A 392 2.45 -3.79 -9.78
C ARG A 392 2.75 -4.64 -8.56
N HIS A 393 2.48 -4.08 -7.38
CA HIS A 393 2.36 -4.87 -6.16
C HIS A 393 0.88 -5.18 -5.91
N THR A 394 0.55 -6.45 -5.84
CA THR A 394 -0.83 -6.93 -5.62
C THR A 394 -1.18 -7.10 -4.15
N GLY A 395 -0.20 -7.05 -3.25
CA GLY A 395 -0.42 -7.04 -1.80
C GLY A 395 -0.70 -5.63 -1.24
N HIS A 396 -0.68 -5.53 0.08
CA HIS A 396 -0.76 -4.25 0.79
C HIS A 396 0.61 -3.54 0.80
N ALA A 397 0.70 -2.37 0.16
CA ALA A 397 1.95 -1.67 -0.12
C ALA A 397 2.73 -1.28 1.14
N TYR A 398 2.05 -0.78 2.18
CA TYR A 398 2.74 -0.46 3.44
C TYR A 398 3.34 -1.69 4.11
N HIS A 399 2.56 -2.78 4.20
CA HIS A 399 3.05 -4.03 4.77
C HIS A 399 4.28 -4.52 3.99
N PHE A 400 4.23 -4.50 2.66
CA PHE A 400 5.37 -4.85 1.82
C PHE A 400 6.62 -4.00 2.12
N LEU A 401 6.49 -2.66 2.15
CA LEU A 401 7.64 -1.78 2.40
C LEU A 401 8.17 -1.92 3.83
N ASP A 402 7.30 -2.04 4.84
CA ASP A 402 7.71 -2.26 6.23
C ASP A 402 8.48 -3.58 6.39
N LYS A 403 8.01 -4.65 5.73
CA LYS A 403 8.69 -5.95 5.70
C LYS A 403 9.99 -5.92 4.92
N ALA A 404 10.05 -5.24 3.78
CA ALA A 404 11.28 -5.05 3.03
C ALA A 404 12.34 -4.29 3.84
N ILE A 405 11.94 -3.23 4.55
CA ILE A 405 12.83 -2.48 5.45
C ILE A 405 13.30 -3.35 6.62
N SER A 406 12.38 -4.10 7.23
CA SER A 406 12.70 -5.01 8.34
C SER A 406 13.66 -6.12 7.91
N PHE A 407 13.41 -6.72 6.74
CA PHE A 407 14.30 -7.70 6.13
C PHE A 407 15.68 -7.11 5.88
N ALA A 408 15.77 -5.93 5.25
CA ALA A 408 17.03 -5.26 4.95
C ALA A 408 17.84 -4.94 6.23
N ARG A 409 17.19 -4.48 7.30
CA ARG A 409 17.84 -4.20 8.59
C ARG A 409 18.42 -5.45 9.24
N ASN A 410 17.79 -6.61 9.04
CA ASN A 410 18.23 -7.87 9.61
C ASN A 410 19.38 -8.53 8.82
N GLN A 411 19.75 -8.00 7.65
CA GLN A 411 20.82 -8.59 6.84
C GLN A 411 22.20 -8.35 7.46
N PRO A 412 23.05 -9.39 7.59
CA PRO A 412 24.42 -9.20 8.04
C PRO A 412 25.20 -8.41 6.99
N ARG A 413 26.01 -7.45 7.44
CA ARG A 413 26.86 -6.64 6.54
C ARG A 413 27.95 -7.49 5.90
N LYS A 414 28.44 -8.50 6.62
CA LYS A 414 29.42 -9.46 6.13
C LYS A 414 28.84 -10.15 4.89
N TYR A 415 29.63 -10.12 3.82
CA TYR A 415 29.30 -10.69 2.52
C TYR A 415 27.98 -10.20 1.91
N LEU A 416 27.47 -9.03 2.31
CA LEU A 416 26.20 -8.51 1.79
C LEU A 416 26.27 -8.26 0.28
N TRP A 417 27.40 -7.77 -0.22
CA TRP A 417 27.58 -7.51 -1.65
C TRP A 417 27.60 -8.81 -2.45
N GLU A 418 28.38 -9.78 -1.97
CA GLU A 418 28.55 -11.08 -2.58
C GLU A 418 27.23 -11.84 -2.56
N ARG A 419 26.50 -11.84 -1.44
CA ARG A 419 25.17 -12.43 -1.35
C ARG A 419 24.16 -11.80 -2.30
N ASN A 420 24.23 -10.48 -2.51
CA ASN A 420 23.38 -9.76 -3.47
C ASN A 420 23.77 -10.03 -4.94
N ALA A 421 24.89 -10.70 -5.21
CA ALA A 421 25.28 -11.14 -6.55
C ALA A 421 24.64 -12.49 -6.95
N TYR A 422 23.92 -13.15 -6.04
CA TYR A 422 23.23 -14.41 -6.30
C TYR A 422 21.71 -14.22 -6.32
N PHE A 423 21.03 -15.03 -7.13
CA PHE A 423 19.58 -15.19 -7.04
C PHE A 423 19.25 -16.21 -5.95
N TYR A 424 18.41 -15.81 -5.00
CA TYR A 424 17.87 -16.74 -4.01
C TYR A 424 16.64 -17.46 -4.57
N THR A 425 16.84 -18.75 -4.86
CA THR A 425 15.80 -19.72 -5.25
C THR A 425 15.48 -20.65 -4.08
N PRO A 426 14.30 -20.54 -3.43
CA PRO A 426 13.96 -21.37 -2.26
C PRO A 426 14.02 -22.87 -2.53
N GLY A 427 13.54 -23.33 -3.69
CA GLY A 427 13.54 -24.76 -4.05
C GLY A 427 14.94 -25.37 -4.19
N ALA A 428 15.96 -24.56 -4.50
CA ALA A 428 17.35 -25.01 -4.64
C ALA A 428 18.17 -24.83 -3.36
N HIS A 429 17.96 -23.72 -2.66
CA HIS A 429 18.79 -23.34 -1.50
C HIS A 429 18.15 -23.68 -0.14
N GLY A 430 16.85 -24.02 -0.12
CA GLY A 430 16.07 -24.15 1.11
C GLY A 430 15.79 -22.79 1.78
N PRO A 431 15.57 -22.76 3.10
CA PRO A 431 15.32 -21.54 3.86
C PRO A 431 16.42 -20.48 3.69
N TRP A 432 16.07 -19.19 3.89
CA TRP A 432 16.99 -18.07 3.72
C TRP A 432 18.32 -18.23 4.48
N ASN A 433 18.28 -18.77 5.70
CA ASN A 433 19.49 -18.97 6.51
C ASN A 433 20.45 -19.99 5.88
N ASN A 434 19.94 -21.03 5.21
CA ASN A 434 20.77 -22.00 4.51
C ASN A 434 21.49 -21.33 3.33
N PHE A 435 20.77 -20.48 2.58
CA PHE A 435 21.36 -19.69 1.51
C PHE A 435 22.45 -18.73 2.02
N VAL A 436 22.20 -18.01 3.12
CA VAL A 436 23.21 -17.15 3.76
C VAL A 436 24.43 -17.97 4.18
N GLN A 437 24.23 -19.12 4.82
CA GLN A 437 25.32 -19.99 5.25
C GLN A 437 26.14 -20.53 4.07
N MET A 438 25.47 -20.97 3.00
CA MET A 438 26.12 -21.44 1.77
C MET A 438 27.03 -20.36 1.17
N VAL A 439 26.55 -19.12 1.09
CA VAL A 439 27.37 -18.00 0.61
C VAL A 439 28.54 -17.74 1.57
N ASP A 440 28.28 -17.72 2.88
CA ASP A 440 29.31 -17.50 3.90
C ASP A 440 30.44 -18.55 3.83
N GLU A 441 30.08 -19.83 3.67
CA GLU A 441 31.02 -20.94 3.52
C GLU A 441 31.86 -20.78 2.25
N SER A 442 31.23 -20.47 1.11
CA SER A 442 31.92 -20.30 -0.18
C SER A 442 32.99 -19.20 -0.17
N LEU A 443 32.87 -18.21 0.72
CA LEU A 443 33.76 -17.05 0.81
C LEU A 443 34.80 -17.14 1.93
N THR A 444 34.83 -18.24 2.68
CA THR A 444 35.70 -18.38 3.86
C THR A 444 37.18 -18.26 3.52
N GLU A 445 37.63 -18.90 2.43
CA GLU A 445 39.03 -18.88 2.00
C GLU A 445 39.46 -17.54 1.38
N VAL A 446 38.51 -16.79 0.81
CA VAL A 446 38.74 -15.52 0.11
C VAL A 446 38.21 -14.30 0.88
N SER A 447 37.91 -14.45 2.17
CA SER A 447 37.26 -13.44 3.00
C SER A 447 37.95 -12.07 2.97
N ASP A 448 39.29 -12.04 2.96
CA ASP A 448 40.07 -10.79 2.91
C ASP A 448 39.92 -10.03 1.57
N ASN A 449 39.43 -10.70 0.52
CA ASN A 449 39.21 -10.11 -0.80
C ASN A 449 37.76 -9.65 -1.02
N THR A 450 36.89 -9.78 -0.01
CA THR A 450 35.47 -9.39 -0.09
C THR A 450 35.26 -7.92 0.27
N ILE A 451 34.13 -7.35 -0.15
CA ILE A 451 33.82 -5.95 0.10
C ILE A 451 33.39 -5.76 1.56
N TRP A 452 34.22 -5.06 2.34
CA TRP A 452 33.97 -4.74 3.73
C TRP A 452 33.92 -3.23 3.97
N GLY A 453 32.70 -2.69 4.11
CA GLY A 453 32.47 -1.26 4.28
C GLY A 453 32.22 -0.53 2.96
N SER A 454 32.64 0.73 2.90
CA SER A 454 32.55 1.56 1.70
C SER A 454 33.67 1.23 0.70
N MET A 455 33.38 1.36 -0.60
CA MET A 455 34.40 1.22 -1.64
C MET A 455 35.40 2.38 -1.61
N PHE A 456 36.69 2.06 -1.53
CA PHE A 456 37.78 3.03 -1.63
C PHE A 456 38.07 3.39 -3.10
N GLY A 457 38.71 4.55 -3.33
CA GLY A 457 39.21 4.94 -4.66
C GLY A 457 38.16 5.52 -5.63
N THR A 458 36.91 5.68 -5.20
CA THR A 458 35.83 6.29 -5.99
C THR A 458 35.89 7.82 -6.04
N GLY A 459 36.73 8.45 -5.21
CA GLY A 459 36.74 9.90 -4.98
C GLY A 459 35.55 10.40 -4.15
N ILE A 460 34.67 9.50 -3.70
CA ILE A 460 33.48 9.82 -2.88
C ILE A 460 33.80 9.54 -1.41
N ARG A 461 33.61 10.55 -0.55
CA ARG A 461 33.71 10.37 0.91
C ARG A 461 32.43 9.74 1.44
N SER A 462 32.54 8.54 2.02
CA SER A 462 31.43 7.91 2.75
C SER A 462 31.04 8.75 3.98
N LEU A 463 29.75 8.97 4.18
CA LEU A 463 29.18 9.61 5.37
C LEU A 463 28.60 8.59 6.37
N GLY A 464 28.65 7.30 6.03
CA GLY A 464 28.17 6.21 6.89
C GLY A 464 29.21 5.78 7.93
N PRO A 465 28.79 4.96 8.92
CA PRO A 465 29.71 4.43 9.92
C PRO A 465 30.77 3.53 9.28
N ASP A 466 31.99 3.62 9.79
CA ASP A 466 33.05 2.69 9.43
C ASP A 466 32.74 1.28 9.95
N PRO A 467 33.20 0.23 9.26
CA PRO A 467 33.05 -1.12 9.78
C PRO A 467 33.70 -1.26 11.17
N PRO A 468 33.07 -2.02 12.09
CA PRO A 468 33.54 -2.17 13.46
C PRO A 468 34.89 -2.91 13.58
N THR A 469 35.33 -3.58 12.52
CA THR A 469 36.61 -4.28 12.42
C THR A 469 37.29 -3.96 11.09
N ALA A 470 38.60 -4.12 11.02
CA ALA A 470 39.34 -3.92 9.77
C ALA A 470 39.13 -5.03 8.73
N SER A 471 38.66 -6.22 9.13
CA SER A 471 38.45 -7.39 8.25
C SER A 471 37.14 -8.11 8.58
N PRO A 472 36.47 -8.70 7.56
CA PRO A 472 35.27 -9.52 7.72
C PRO A 472 35.53 -10.93 8.29
N LYS A 473 36.80 -11.32 8.54
CA LYS A 473 37.16 -12.65 9.08
C LYS A 473 36.67 -12.91 10.50
N ARG A 474 36.49 -11.87 11.34
CA ARG A 474 35.95 -12.04 12.70
C ARG A 474 34.43 -12.31 12.65
N ARG A 475 33.90 -13.01 13.67
CA ARG A 475 32.51 -13.55 13.73
C ARG A 475 31.44 -12.55 13.30
N GLN A 476 30.36 -13.07 12.71
CA GLN A 476 29.17 -12.33 12.25
C GLN A 476 28.74 -11.29 13.29
N LEU A 477 28.88 -10.01 12.93
CA LEU A 477 28.37 -8.90 13.73
C LEU A 477 26.94 -8.62 13.27
N HIS A 478 25.96 -9.03 14.08
CA HIS A 478 24.60 -8.52 13.99
C HIS A 478 24.57 -7.12 14.61
N MET A 479 24.10 -6.12 13.87
CA MET A 479 23.97 -4.76 14.39
C MET A 479 22.55 -4.54 14.92
N GLY A 480 22.41 -4.70 16.23
CA GLY A 480 21.45 -3.95 17.03
C GLY A 480 22.25 -3.12 18.03
N CYS A 481 22.12 -1.80 17.96
CA CYS A 481 22.85 -0.75 18.71
C CYS A 481 24.13 -0.24 18.02
N TRP A 482 23.98 0.77 17.16
CA TRP A 482 24.64 2.08 17.32
C TRP A 482 23.60 3.18 17.10
#